data_AF-A0A1Q7V6D7-F1
#
_entry.id   AF-A0A1Q7V6D7-F1
#
_cell.length_a   1.000
_cell.length_b   1.000
_cell.length_c   1.000
_cell.angle_alpha   90.00
_cell.angle_beta   90.00
_cell.angle_gamma   90.00
#
_symmetry.space_group_name_H-M   'P 1'
#
loop_
_entity.id
_entity.type
_entity.pdbx_description
1 polymer ?
#
loop_
_entity_poly.entity_id
_entity_poly.type
_entity_poly.pdbx_seq_one_letter_code
_entity_poly.pdbx_strand_id
1 'polypeptide(L)'
;MSELEPTNEVTRRQWILILGRLGVIAGFSGVVPEFASVLSAAGGVGNKALPPGLYYPSEDHLSHALSDVGSHQIPRGSETEYVQPSSDRFRPQFFSEKEFELVTKIIQVLLGEVDAGVLSQVVNWLDLRFHSAAGIREAALKLDPLRRALAVAYYGESPVRELEIADPQSVMRSGLATLEQLSFEQYDRGFLELDGAQQTRLVAISTAKPDGPLRELFGILRAEAVRGYYTSAEGLKDLDYKGNWYYAASPGCERK
;
A
#
# COMPACT_ATOMS: atom_id res chain seq x y z
N MET A 1 -16.90 51.59 10.09
CA MET A 1 -17.56 50.69 9.13
C MET A 1 -16.49 49.77 8.59
N SER A 2 -16.51 48.50 9.00
CA SER A 2 -15.51 47.48 8.64
C SER A 2 -15.87 46.91 7.27
N GLU A 3 -15.01 47.11 6.28
CA GLU A 3 -15.10 46.41 4.99
C GLU A 3 -14.62 44.96 5.17
N LEU A 4 -15.48 44.02 4.77
CA LEU A 4 -15.25 42.58 4.79
C LEU A 4 -14.32 42.20 3.62
N GLU A 5 -13.21 41.51 3.93
CA GLU A 5 -12.38 40.87 2.92
C GLU A 5 -13.14 39.76 2.17
N PRO A 6 -12.87 39.54 0.88
CA PRO A 6 -13.50 38.46 0.12
C PRO A 6 -12.98 37.10 0.60
N THR A 7 -13.87 36.31 1.21
CA THR A 7 -13.63 34.90 1.51
C THR A 7 -13.35 34.14 0.22
N ASN A 8 -12.18 33.54 0.15
CA ASN A 8 -11.67 32.74 -0.96
C ASN A 8 -12.40 31.38 -1.04
N GLU A 9 -13.72 31.41 -1.24
CA GLU A 9 -14.57 30.22 -1.29
C GLU A 9 -14.35 29.48 -2.61
N VAL A 10 -13.54 28.44 -2.53
CA VAL A 10 -13.34 27.47 -3.62
C VAL A 10 -14.68 26.83 -3.96
N THR A 11 -15.10 26.98 -5.21
CA THR A 11 -16.40 26.49 -5.68
C THR A 11 -16.46 24.95 -5.69
N ARG A 12 -17.66 24.37 -5.55
CA ARG A 12 -17.92 22.92 -5.64
C ARG A 12 -17.30 22.25 -6.88
N ARG A 13 -17.24 22.97 -8.00
CA ARG A 13 -16.62 22.51 -9.25
C ARG A 13 -15.10 22.44 -9.16
N GLN A 14 -14.48 23.43 -8.51
CA GLN A 14 -13.04 23.39 -8.22
C GLN A 14 -12.70 22.26 -7.24
N TRP A 15 -13.56 21.99 -6.26
CA TRP A 15 -13.44 20.84 -5.36
C TRP A 15 -13.45 19.48 -6.07
N ILE A 16 -14.37 19.26 -7.01
CA ILE A 16 -14.46 18.00 -7.77
C ILE A 16 -13.22 17.81 -8.68
N LEU A 17 -12.71 18.90 -9.29
CA LEU A 17 -11.49 18.85 -10.10
C LEU A 17 -10.22 18.60 -9.27
N ILE A 18 -10.21 19.02 -8.00
CA ILE A 18 -9.14 18.72 -7.04
C ILE A 18 -9.19 17.24 -6.63
N LEU A 19 -10.38 16.67 -6.40
CA LEU A 19 -10.58 15.25 -6.09
C LEU A 19 -10.21 14.33 -7.25
N GLY A 20 -10.55 14.69 -8.49
CA GLY A 20 -10.17 13.91 -9.67
C GLY A 20 -8.65 13.80 -9.89
N ARG A 21 -7.86 14.76 -9.37
CA ARG A 21 -6.39 14.71 -9.39
C ARG A 21 -5.78 13.91 -8.22
N LEU A 22 -6.55 13.65 -7.16
CA LEU A 22 -6.13 12.88 -5.99
C LEU A 22 -6.32 11.36 -6.17
N GLY A 23 -7.24 10.92 -7.03
CA GLY A 23 -7.44 9.49 -7.35
C GLY A 23 -6.18 8.82 -7.93
N VAL A 24 -5.34 9.57 -8.64
CA VAL A 24 -4.06 9.11 -9.18
C VAL A 24 -2.99 8.89 -8.08
N ILE A 25 -3.14 9.54 -6.92
CA ILE A 25 -2.20 9.43 -5.79
C ILE A 25 -2.65 8.34 -4.80
N ALA A 26 -3.96 8.14 -4.63
CA ALA A 26 -4.51 7.14 -3.71
C ALA A 26 -4.43 5.69 -4.24
N GLY A 27 -4.34 5.49 -5.56
CA GLY A 27 -4.13 4.16 -6.15
C GLY A 27 -2.80 3.50 -5.76
N PHE A 28 -1.88 4.24 -5.14
CA PHE A 28 -0.57 3.76 -4.66
C PHE A 28 -0.44 3.72 -3.13
N SER A 29 -1.43 4.18 -2.35
CA SER A 29 -1.31 4.31 -0.88
C SER A 29 -1.81 3.11 -0.07
N GLY A 30 -2.35 2.06 -0.70
CA GLY A 30 -2.49 0.73 -0.06
C GLY A 30 -3.25 0.69 1.27
N VAL A 31 -4.28 1.52 1.44
CA VAL A 31 -5.15 1.44 2.63
C VAL A 31 -6.21 0.37 2.36
N VAL A 32 -5.95 -0.86 2.81
CA VAL A 32 -6.94 -1.94 2.82
C VAL A 32 -8.04 -1.61 3.87
N PRO A 33 -9.34 -1.78 3.56
CA PRO A 33 -10.45 -1.37 4.44
C PRO A 33 -10.56 -2.08 5.79
N GLU A 34 -9.76 -3.10 6.09
CA GLU A 34 -9.88 -3.87 7.34
C GLU A 34 -9.34 -3.14 8.59
N PHE A 35 -8.75 -1.95 8.45
CA PHE A 35 -8.46 -1.09 9.61
C PHE A 35 -9.64 -0.22 10.07
N ALA A 36 -10.76 -0.20 9.34
CA ALA A 36 -11.94 0.58 9.72
C ALA A 36 -12.58 0.12 11.04
N SER A 37 -12.51 -1.19 11.35
CA SER A 37 -13.05 -1.74 12.60
C SER A 37 -12.15 -1.42 13.81
N VAL A 38 -10.82 -1.39 13.61
CA VAL A 38 -9.84 -1.04 14.67
C VAL A 38 -9.82 0.47 14.94
N LEU A 39 -9.99 1.31 13.91
CA LEU A 39 -10.16 2.76 14.05
C LEU A 39 -11.48 3.15 14.74
N SER A 40 -12.51 2.31 14.66
CA SER A 40 -13.79 2.54 15.35
C SER A 40 -13.78 2.05 16.80
N ALA A 41 -13.00 1.01 17.12
CA ALA A 41 -12.87 0.48 18.48
C ALA A 41 -11.92 1.31 19.37
N ALA A 42 -10.94 2.01 18.78
CA ALA A 42 -10.10 2.98 19.47
C ALA A 42 -10.78 4.36 19.51
N GLY A 43 -11.88 4.48 20.25
CA GLY A 43 -12.61 5.72 20.50
C GLY A 43 -11.81 6.77 21.29
N GLY A 44 -10.72 7.29 20.72
CA GLY A 44 -9.80 8.15 21.46
C GLY A 44 -8.74 8.86 20.63
N VAL A 45 -8.99 9.26 19.38
CA VAL A 45 -8.19 10.29 18.72
C VAL A 45 -9.12 11.29 18.02
N GLY A 46 -9.54 12.30 18.79
CA GLY A 46 -10.12 13.58 18.35
C GLY A 46 -11.05 13.55 17.13
N ASN A 47 -12.36 13.61 17.39
CA ASN A 47 -13.39 14.09 16.47
C ASN A 47 -13.03 15.46 15.87
N LYS A 48 -12.14 15.52 14.87
CA LYS A 48 -12.11 16.64 13.94
C LYS A 48 -13.12 16.30 12.86
N ALA A 49 -14.22 17.05 12.84
CA ALA A 49 -15.17 16.99 11.74
C ALA A 49 -14.40 17.13 10.41
N LEU A 50 -14.63 16.19 9.49
CA LEU A 50 -14.03 16.25 8.16
C LEU A 50 -14.42 17.56 7.47
N PRO A 51 -13.54 18.16 6.65
CA PRO A 51 -13.88 19.33 5.86
C PRO A 51 -15.15 19.11 5.01
N PRO A 52 -15.93 20.16 4.72
CA PRO A 52 -17.11 20.04 3.86
C PRO A 52 -16.79 19.33 2.53
N GLY A 53 -17.53 18.26 2.22
CA GLY A 53 -17.33 17.44 1.02
C GLY A 53 -16.48 16.18 1.20
N LEU A 54 -15.85 15.99 2.36
CA LEU A 54 -15.28 14.71 2.78
C LEU A 54 -16.22 13.99 3.72
N TYR A 55 -16.44 12.70 3.45
CA TYR A 55 -17.33 11.86 4.24
C TYR A 55 -16.62 10.55 4.54
N TYR A 56 -16.79 10.05 5.77
CA TYR A 56 -16.55 8.64 6.00
C TYR A 56 -17.63 7.85 5.24
N PRO A 57 -17.27 6.75 4.56
CA PRO A 57 -18.27 5.87 3.98
C PRO A 57 -19.18 5.37 5.12
N SER A 58 -20.50 5.54 4.99
CA SER A 58 -21.42 5.07 6.03
C SER A 58 -21.43 3.54 6.07
N GLU A 59 -21.66 2.96 7.25
CA GLU A 59 -21.79 1.50 7.41
C GLU A 59 -22.89 0.93 6.50
N ASP A 60 -23.98 1.67 6.30
CA ASP A 60 -25.05 1.31 5.36
C ASP A 60 -24.58 1.33 3.89
N HIS A 61 -23.74 2.29 3.49
CA HIS A 61 -23.18 2.32 2.14
C HIS A 61 -22.18 1.19 1.94
N LEU A 62 -21.36 0.86 2.94
CA LEU A 62 -20.39 -0.24 2.87
C LEU A 62 -21.11 -1.59 2.82
N SER A 63 -22.08 -1.83 3.70
CA SER A 63 -22.85 -3.08 3.73
C SER A 63 -23.63 -3.30 2.44
N HIS A 64 -24.24 -2.24 1.88
CA HIS A 64 -24.89 -2.35 0.57
C HIS A 64 -23.90 -2.49 -0.60
N ALA A 65 -22.76 -1.80 -0.57
CA ALA A 65 -21.71 -1.94 -1.60
C ALA A 65 -20.94 -3.27 -1.51
N LEU A 66 -21.13 -4.04 -0.44
CA LEU A 66 -20.64 -5.42 -0.31
C LEU A 66 -21.74 -6.45 -0.58
N SER A 67 -23.01 -6.03 -0.58
CA SER A 67 -24.14 -6.90 -0.93
C SER A 67 -24.22 -7.10 -2.44
N ASP A 68 -24.37 -8.35 -2.89
CA ASP A 68 -24.30 -8.74 -4.31
C ASP A 68 -25.52 -8.31 -5.16
N VAL A 69 -26.28 -7.33 -4.68
CA VAL A 69 -27.55 -6.90 -5.30
C VAL A 69 -27.26 -5.84 -6.36
N GLY A 70 -27.31 -6.23 -7.63
CA GLY A 70 -27.26 -5.31 -8.78
C GLY A 70 -25.85 -4.96 -9.26
N SER A 71 -24.86 -5.75 -8.88
CA SER A 71 -23.46 -5.66 -9.25
C SER A 71 -23.26 -6.20 -10.69
N HIS A 72 -22.54 -5.48 -11.55
CA HIS A 72 -22.26 -5.89 -12.95
C HIS A 72 -20.76 -5.90 -13.27
N GLN A 73 -20.33 -6.83 -14.15
CA GLN A 73 -18.94 -6.88 -14.64
C GLN A 73 -18.62 -5.68 -15.54
N ILE A 74 -17.41 -5.12 -15.39
CA ILE A 74 -16.90 -4.03 -16.22
C ILE A 74 -16.68 -4.55 -17.67
N PRO A 75 -17.23 -3.87 -18.70
CA PRO A 75 -17.01 -4.25 -20.09
C PRO A 75 -15.54 -4.15 -20.51
N ARG A 76 -15.07 -5.11 -21.32
CA ARG A 76 -13.74 -5.07 -21.95
C ARG A 76 -13.64 -3.84 -22.87
N GLY A 77 -12.48 -3.18 -22.86
CA GLY A 77 -12.15 -1.96 -23.60
C GLY A 77 -12.64 -0.66 -22.97
N SER A 78 -13.24 -0.68 -21.77
CA SER A 78 -13.71 0.54 -21.11
C SER A 78 -12.56 1.36 -20.51
N GLU A 79 -12.76 2.66 -20.30
CA GLU A 79 -11.78 3.53 -19.63
C GLU A 79 -11.42 3.06 -18.21
N THR A 80 -12.31 2.27 -17.60
CA THR A 80 -12.16 1.65 -16.29
C THR A 80 -11.72 0.18 -16.37
N GLU A 81 -11.45 -0.33 -17.57
CA GLU A 81 -10.85 -1.66 -17.72
C GLU A 81 -9.44 -1.63 -17.14
N TYR A 82 -9.18 -2.53 -16.19
CA TYR A 82 -7.86 -2.66 -15.61
C TYR A 82 -6.85 -3.08 -16.68
N VAL A 83 -5.66 -2.48 -16.59
CA VAL A 83 -4.50 -2.93 -17.37
C VAL A 83 -4.28 -4.42 -17.11
N GLN A 84 -4.37 -5.22 -18.16
CA GLN A 84 -4.06 -6.64 -18.06
C GLN A 84 -2.57 -6.78 -17.74
N PRO A 85 -2.18 -7.64 -16.76
CA PRO A 85 -0.78 -7.91 -16.51
C PRO A 85 -0.09 -8.35 -17.80
N SER A 86 1.11 -7.82 -18.08
CA SER A 86 1.89 -8.28 -19.22
C SER A 86 2.13 -9.79 -19.08
N SER A 87 1.94 -10.53 -20.17
CA SER A 87 2.30 -11.95 -20.27
C SER A 87 3.82 -12.17 -20.37
N ASP A 88 4.60 -11.10 -20.51
CA ASP A 88 6.06 -11.18 -20.55
C ASP A 88 6.66 -11.47 -19.17
N ARG A 89 7.85 -12.07 -19.16
CA ARG A 89 8.62 -12.28 -17.94
C ARG A 89 8.81 -10.95 -17.21
N PHE A 90 8.44 -10.90 -15.94
CA PHE A 90 8.62 -9.73 -15.09
C PHE A 90 10.10 -9.29 -15.07
N ARG A 91 10.32 -7.98 -15.21
CA ARG A 91 11.65 -7.37 -15.16
C ARG A 91 11.71 -6.47 -13.93
N PRO A 92 12.58 -6.76 -12.94
CA PRO A 92 12.76 -5.91 -11.77
C PRO A 92 13.14 -4.48 -12.18
N GLN A 93 12.52 -3.50 -11.54
CA GLN A 93 12.74 -2.07 -11.76
C GLN A 93 13.51 -1.41 -10.61
N PHE A 94 13.40 -1.96 -9.40
CA PHE A 94 14.19 -1.52 -8.26
C PHE A 94 15.35 -2.46 -8.01
N PHE A 95 15.08 -3.75 -7.87
CA PHE A 95 16.12 -4.73 -7.57
C PHE A 95 16.95 -5.06 -8.81
N SER A 96 18.22 -5.38 -8.64
CA SER A 96 18.94 -6.16 -9.65
C SER A 96 18.40 -7.60 -9.70
N GLU A 97 18.66 -8.34 -10.78
CA GLU A 97 18.22 -9.74 -10.91
C GLU A 97 18.66 -10.59 -9.70
N LYS A 98 19.92 -10.44 -9.25
CA LYS A 98 20.45 -11.15 -8.07
C LYS A 98 19.72 -10.77 -6.78
N GLU A 99 19.46 -9.47 -6.59
CA GLU A 99 18.72 -9.00 -5.40
C GLU A 99 17.26 -9.45 -5.44
N PHE A 100 16.65 -9.51 -6.62
CA PHE A 100 15.28 -9.97 -6.80
C PHE A 100 15.16 -11.46 -6.45
N GLU A 101 16.10 -12.30 -6.88
CA GLU A 101 16.20 -13.70 -6.46
C GLU A 101 16.38 -13.84 -4.95
N LEU A 102 17.27 -13.03 -4.36
CA LEU A 102 17.52 -13.00 -2.93
C LEU A 102 16.27 -12.61 -2.14
N VAL A 103 15.59 -11.54 -2.52
CA VAL A 103 14.34 -11.10 -1.87
C VAL A 103 13.24 -12.13 -2.06
N THR A 104 13.12 -12.74 -3.25
CA THR A 104 12.17 -13.85 -3.48
C THR A 104 12.40 -14.97 -2.48
N LYS A 105 13.66 -15.34 -2.24
CA LYS A 105 13.99 -16.41 -1.30
C LYS A 105 13.69 -16.01 0.14
N ILE A 106 13.97 -14.78 0.54
CA ILE A 106 13.61 -14.26 1.87
C ILE A 106 12.09 -14.31 2.07
N ILE A 107 11.31 -13.81 1.11
CA ILE A 107 9.85 -13.81 1.20
C ILE A 107 9.30 -15.23 1.26
N GLN A 108 9.85 -16.16 0.47
CA GLN A 108 9.49 -17.57 0.56
C GLN A 108 9.74 -18.14 1.97
N VAL A 109 10.87 -17.80 2.60
CA VAL A 109 11.16 -18.23 3.99
C VAL A 109 10.20 -17.56 4.99
N LEU A 110 9.82 -16.30 4.78
CA LEU A 110 8.90 -15.57 5.67
C LEU A 110 7.45 -16.05 5.57
N LEU A 111 6.98 -16.36 4.36
CA LEU A 111 5.60 -16.80 4.10
C LEU A 111 5.42 -18.31 4.26
N GLY A 112 6.50 -19.10 4.15
CA GLY A 112 6.44 -20.56 4.17
C GLY A 112 5.97 -21.14 2.84
N GLU A 113 5.16 -22.20 2.90
CA GLU A 113 4.59 -22.81 1.70
C GLU A 113 3.47 -21.93 1.14
N VAL A 114 3.77 -21.26 0.03
CA VAL A 114 2.82 -20.45 -0.74
C VAL A 114 2.88 -20.83 -2.21
N ASP A 115 1.75 -20.67 -2.89
CA ASP A 115 1.68 -20.85 -4.34
C ASP A 115 2.71 -19.99 -5.07
N ALA A 116 3.33 -20.54 -6.12
CA ALA A 116 4.40 -19.87 -6.86
C ALA A 116 3.90 -18.61 -7.59
N GLY A 117 2.65 -18.61 -8.06
CA GLY A 117 2.02 -17.44 -8.67
C GLY A 117 1.78 -16.33 -7.65
N VAL A 118 1.30 -16.68 -6.46
CA VAL A 118 1.14 -15.73 -5.34
C VAL A 118 2.49 -15.15 -4.92
N LEU A 119 3.51 -16.00 -4.72
CA LEU A 119 4.85 -15.55 -4.38
C LEU A 119 5.39 -14.57 -5.41
N SER A 120 5.23 -14.87 -6.71
CA SER A 120 5.63 -13.94 -7.77
C SER A 120 4.91 -12.60 -7.68
N GLN A 121 3.59 -12.58 -7.45
CA GLN A 121 2.83 -11.34 -7.31
C GLN A 121 3.31 -10.51 -6.11
N VAL A 122 3.58 -11.15 -4.98
CA VAL A 122 4.10 -10.48 -3.77
C VAL A 122 5.47 -9.84 -4.02
N VAL A 123 6.38 -10.55 -4.69
CA VAL A 123 7.73 -10.01 -4.96
C VAL A 123 7.68 -8.91 -6.03
N ASN A 124 6.82 -9.04 -7.04
CA ASN A 124 6.59 -7.98 -8.03
C ASN A 124 6.02 -6.71 -7.36
N TRP A 125 5.10 -6.88 -6.41
CA TRP A 125 4.58 -5.78 -5.60
C TRP A 125 5.70 -5.08 -4.83
N LEU A 126 6.57 -5.84 -4.16
CA LEU A 126 7.72 -5.30 -3.44
C LEU A 126 8.59 -4.47 -4.39
N ASP A 127 9.02 -5.02 -5.52
CA ASP A 127 9.87 -4.31 -6.49
C ASP A 127 9.23 -3.00 -6.94
N LEU A 128 7.95 -3.02 -7.32
CA LEU A 128 7.21 -1.82 -7.69
C LEU A 128 7.15 -0.80 -6.54
N ARG A 129 6.84 -1.26 -5.32
CA ARG A 129 6.70 -0.40 -4.13
C ARG A 129 8.01 0.34 -3.82
N PHE A 130 9.13 -0.36 -3.90
CA PHE A 130 10.45 0.24 -3.68
C PHE A 130 10.87 1.10 -4.87
N HIS A 131 10.56 0.72 -6.10
CA HIS A 131 10.85 1.53 -7.28
C HIS A 131 10.15 2.91 -7.19
N SER A 132 8.87 2.92 -6.83
CA SER A 132 8.05 4.14 -6.77
C SER A 132 8.32 5.01 -5.54
N ALA A 133 9.02 4.52 -4.52
CA ALA A 133 9.12 5.19 -3.23
C ALA A 133 9.72 6.60 -3.28
N ALA A 134 10.77 6.82 -4.08
CA ALA A 134 11.38 8.15 -4.23
C ALA A 134 10.43 9.14 -4.91
N GLY A 135 9.74 8.71 -5.97
CA GLY A 135 8.76 9.54 -6.67
C GLY A 135 7.55 9.88 -5.79
N ILE A 136 7.10 8.94 -4.95
CA ILE A 136 6.05 9.17 -3.96
C ILE A 136 6.49 10.22 -2.93
N ARG A 137 7.71 10.11 -2.41
CA ARG A 137 8.27 11.10 -1.45
C ARG A 137 8.37 12.47 -2.09
N GLU A 138 8.88 12.55 -3.32
CA GLU A 138 8.97 13.81 -4.06
C GLU A 138 7.59 14.44 -4.30
N ALA A 139 6.59 13.62 -4.68
CA ALA A 139 5.22 14.08 -4.86
C ALA A 139 4.62 14.60 -3.55
N ALA A 140 4.84 13.91 -2.43
CA ALA A 140 4.39 14.32 -1.11
C ALA A 140 4.99 15.67 -0.69
N LEU A 141 6.32 15.84 -0.88
CA LEU A 141 7.02 17.09 -0.57
C LEU A 141 6.58 18.27 -1.45
N LYS A 142 6.05 18.00 -2.64
CA LYS A 142 5.56 19.02 -3.58
C LYS A 142 4.06 19.34 -3.43
N LEU A 143 3.36 18.72 -2.48
CA LEU A 143 1.97 19.08 -2.21
C LEU A 143 1.90 20.53 -1.74
N ASP A 144 1.04 21.32 -2.38
CA ASP A 144 0.75 22.67 -1.89
C ASP A 144 0.07 22.60 -0.51
N PRO A 145 0.12 23.69 0.29
CA PRO A 145 -0.37 23.68 1.67
C PRO A 145 -1.82 23.23 1.83
N LEU A 146 -2.70 23.58 0.88
CA LEU A 146 -4.11 23.21 0.94
C LEU A 146 -4.30 21.71 0.70
N ARG A 147 -3.59 21.14 -0.29
CA ARG A 147 -3.62 19.69 -0.56
C ARG A 147 -2.98 18.88 0.56
N ARG A 148 -1.90 19.36 1.16
CA ARG A 148 -1.30 18.73 2.34
C ARG A 148 -2.28 18.74 3.52
N ALA A 149 -2.91 19.89 3.81
CA ALA A 149 -3.89 20.00 4.88
C ALA A 149 -5.08 19.04 4.69
N LEU A 150 -5.54 18.86 3.45
CA LEU A 150 -6.57 17.89 3.12
C LEU A 150 -6.11 16.44 3.37
N ALA A 151 -4.90 16.09 2.92
CA ALA A 151 -4.33 14.77 3.16
C ALA A 151 -4.18 14.49 4.67
N VAL A 152 -3.74 15.46 5.46
CA VAL A 152 -3.65 15.37 6.93
C VAL A 152 -5.02 15.22 7.56
N ALA A 153 -6.03 15.96 7.09
CA ALA A 153 -7.38 15.85 7.62
C ALA A 153 -8.00 14.46 7.38
N TYR A 154 -7.66 13.82 6.26
CA TYR A 154 -8.20 12.51 5.89
C TYR A 154 -7.39 11.34 6.45
N TYR A 155 -6.07 11.34 6.25
CA TYR A 155 -5.16 10.24 6.62
C TYR A 155 -4.48 10.43 7.98
N GLY A 156 -4.53 11.64 8.56
CA GLY A 156 -3.78 12.01 9.75
C GLY A 156 -2.39 12.58 9.44
N GLU A 157 -1.82 13.30 10.41
CA GLU A 157 -0.50 13.94 10.27
C GLU A 157 0.62 12.91 10.16
N SER A 158 0.60 11.84 10.97
CA SER A 158 1.69 10.88 11.02
C SER A 158 1.91 10.15 9.69
N PRO A 159 0.87 9.59 9.02
CA PRO A 159 1.08 8.92 7.73
C PRO A 159 1.53 9.87 6.60
N VAL A 160 1.01 11.10 6.59
CA VAL A 160 1.45 12.12 5.61
C VAL A 160 2.92 12.46 5.83
N ARG A 161 3.31 12.69 7.08
CA ARG A 161 4.70 12.98 7.43
C ARG A 161 5.62 11.80 7.12
N GLU A 162 5.17 10.57 7.33
CA GLU A 162 5.92 9.36 6.97
C GLU A 162 6.22 9.33 5.46
N LEU A 163 5.24 9.64 4.60
CA LEU A 163 5.48 9.74 3.15
C LEU A 163 6.51 10.80 2.77
N GLU A 164 6.59 11.90 3.53
CA GLU A 164 7.52 13.01 3.29
C GLU A 164 8.97 12.66 3.68
N ILE A 165 9.16 11.84 4.72
CA ILE A 165 10.48 11.60 5.33
C ILE A 165 11.02 10.18 5.11
N ALA A 166 10.16 9.18 4.89
CA ALA A 166 10.57 7.78 4.90
C ALA A 166 11.44 7.45 3.69
N ASP A 167 12.54 6.73 3.94
CA ASP A 167 13.43 6.20 2.90
C ASP A 167 13.50 4.68 2.87
N PRO A 168 12.42 4.00 2.45
CA PRO A 168 12.39 2.54 2.41
C PRO A 168 13.42 1.97 1.42
N GLN A 169 13.84 2.72 0.39
CA GLN A 169 14.88 2.28 -0.53
C GLN A 169 16.22 2.14 0.19
N SER A 170 16.61 3.15 0.97
CA SER A 170 17.84 3.11 1.76
C SER A 170 17.82 1.98 2.79
N VAL A 171 16.71 1.82 3.51
CA VAL A 171 16.51 0.72 4.48
C VAL A 171 16.68 -0.64 3.81
N MET A 172 16.06 -0.84 2.64
CA MET A 172 16.18 -2.07 1.88
C MET A 172 17.64 -2.34 1.48
N ARG A 173 18.34 -1.38 0.87
CA ARG A 173 19.74 -1.55 0.44
C ARG A 173 20.67 -1.85 1.61
N SER A 174 20.56 -1.08 2.69
CA SER A 174 21.36 -1.28 3.90
C SER A 174 21.07 -2.64 4.55
N GLY A 175 19.79 -3.03 4.60
CA GLY A 175 19.36 -4.32 5.11
C GLY A 175 19.92 -5.49 4.32
N LEU A 176 19.79 -5.47 2.99
CA LEU A 176 20.31 -6.53 2.11
C LEU A 176 21.83 -6.68 2.23
N ALA A 177 22.57 -5.57 2.24
CA ALA A 177 24.01 -5.58 2.45
C ALA A 177 24.38 -6.18 3.81
N THR A 178 23.65 -5.81 4.87
CA THR A 178 23.86 -6.34 6.22
C THR A 178 23.55 -7.84 6.30
N LEU A 179 22.53 -8.32 5.59
CA LEU A 179 22.17 -9.73 5.55
C LEU A 179 23.25 -10.55 4.83
N GLU A 180 23.75 -10.03 3.72
CA GLU A 180 24.83 -10.69 2.97
C GLU A 180 26.11 -10.75 3.83
N GLN A 181 26.47 -9.66 4.51
CA GLN A 181 27.59 -9.65 5.46
C GLN A 181 27.40 -10.70 6.57
N LEU A 182 26.22 -10.76 7.18
CA LEU A 182 25.92 -11.74 8.23
C LEU A 182 26.00 -13.19 7.71
N SER A 183 25.60 -13.41 6.45
CA SER A 183 25.71 -14.71 5.79
C SER A 183 27.17 -15.14 5.67
N PHE A 184 28.04 -14.26 5.18
CA PHE A 184 29.48 -14.51 5.09
C PHE A 184 30.13 -14.71 6.48
N GLU A 185 29.77 -13.90 7.47
CA GLU A 185 30.29 -14.03 8.83
C GLU A 185 29.92 -15.37 9.49
N GLN A 186 28.73 -15.92 9.22
CA GLN A 186 28.30 -17.19 9.82
C GLN A 186 28.70 -18.44 9.02
N TYR A 187 28.75 -18.35 7.70
CA TYR A 187 28.84 -19.53 6.83
C TYR A 187 29.87 -19.42 5.70
N ASP A 188 30.61 -18.31 5.63
CA ASP A 188 31.60 -18.00 4.58
C ASP A 188 31.03 -18.08 3.15
N ARG A 189 29.72 -17.84 3.01
CA ARG A 189 28.96 -17.95 1.77
C ARG A 189 27.85 -16.90 1.72
N GLY A 190 27.47 -16.48 0.51
CA GLY A 190 26.34 -15.57 0.29
C GLY A 190 24.99 -16.23 0.62
N PHE A 191 23.96 -15.43 0.89
CA PHE A 191 22.68 -15.97 1.39
C PHE A 191 22.02 -16.99 0.43
N LEU A 192 22.13 -16.73 -0.88
CA LEU A 192 21.58 -17.61 -1.91
C LEU A 192 22.30 -18.96 -2.05
N GLU A 193 23.54 -19.05 -1.57
CA GLU A 193 24.36 -20.27 -1.62
C GLU A 193 24.15 -21.18 -0.40
N LEU A 194 23.41 -20.70 0.60
CA LEU A 194 23.05 -21.45 1.79
C LEU A 194 21.94 -22.47 1.48
N ASP A 195 21.93 -23.58 2.23
CA ASP A 195 20.79 -24.49 2.18
C ASP A 195 19.55 -23.92 2.88
N GLY A 196 18.39 -24.52 2.68
CA GLY A 196 17.12 -24.01 3.23
C GLY A 196 17.08 -23.92 4.76
N ALA A 197 17.77 -24.82 5.46
CA ALA A 197 17.83 -24.80 6.93
C ALA A 197 18.73 -23.66 7.43
N GLN A 198 19.85 -23.42 6.74
CA GLN A 198 20.75 -22.29 6.99
C GLN A 198 20.08 -20.95 6.70
N GLN A 199 19.37 -20.82 5.58
CA GLN A 199 18.61 -19.61 5.23
C GLN A 199 17.53 -19.30 6.28
N THR A 200 16.75 -20.30 6.67
CA THR A 200 15.72 -20.17 7.70
C THR A 200 16.33 -19.73 9.03
N ARG A 201 17.46 -20.31 9.42
CA ARG A 201 18.18 -19.93 10.64
C ARG A 201 18.69 -18.49 10.59
N LEU A 202 19.26 -18.06 9.47
CA LEU A 202 19.76 -16.70 9.31
C LEU A 202 18.64 -15.66 9.40
N VAL A 203 17.50 -15.93 8.73
CA VAL A 203 16.30 -15.09 8.83
C VAL A 203 15.79 -15.03 10.27
N ALA A 204 15.69 -16.17 10.95
CA ALA A 204 15.25 -16.23 12.35
C ALA A 204 16.13 -15.36 13.26
N ILE A 205 17.46 -15.52 13.20
CA ILE A 205 18.43 -14.73 13.98
C ILE A 205 18.28 -13.23 13.67
N SER A 206 18.13 -12.88 12.40
CA SER A 206 18.00 -11.49 11.96
C SER A 206 16.75 -10.83 12.50
N THR A 207 15.65 -11.58 12.62
CA THR A 207 14.37 -11.07 13.14
C THR A 207 14.31 -10.96 14.66
N ALA A 208 15.18 -11.69 15.37
CA ALA A 208 15.25 -11.72 16.83
C ALA A 208 16.04 -10.54 17.43
N LYS A 209 16.84 -9.83 16.64
CA LYS A 209 17.58 -8.64 17.11
C LYS A 209 16.60 -7.49 17.40
N PRO A 210 16.78 -6.75 18.52
CA PRO A 210 15.87 -5.68 18.91
C PRO A 210 15.95 -4.47 17.98
N ASP A 211 17.16 -4.13 17.49
CA ASP A 211 17.43 -2.94 16.67
C ASP A 211 18.42 -3.22 15.53
N GLY A 212 18.44 -2.30 14.55
CA GLY A 212 19.43 -2.25 13.47
C GLY A 212 18.86 -2.52 12.07
N PRO A 213 19.72 -2.44 11.02
CA PRO A 213 19.28 -2.51 9.62
C PRO A 213 18.50 -3.78 9.27
N LEU A 214 18.84 -4.92 9.88
CA LEU A 214 18.11 -6.18 9.68
C LEU A 214 16.70 -6.12 10.27
N ARG A 215 16.53 -5.52 11.45
CA ARG A 215 15.22 -5.37 12.07
C ARG A 215 14.30 -4.53 11.19
N GLU A 216 14.81 -3.41 10.69
CA GLU A 216 14.07 -2.52 9.78
C GLU A 216 13.75 -3.21 8.46
N LEU A 217 14.72 -3.90 7.85
CA LEU A 217 14.53 -4.70 6.63
C LEU A 217 13.38 -5.69 6.80
N PHE A 218 13.45 -6.55 7.83
CA PHE A 218 12.44 -7.58 8.05
C PHE A 218 11.09 -6.99 8.48
N GLY A 219 11.08 -5.83 9.13
CA GLY A 219 9.87 -5.07 9.41
C GLY A 219 9.16 -4.63 8.13
N ILE A 220 9.88 -4.00 7.21
CA ILE A 220 9.31 -3.55 5.93
C ILE A 220 8.94 -4.75 5.05
N LEU A 221 9.81 -5.77 4.93
CA LEU A 221 9.51 -6.96 4.12
C LEU A 221 8.25 -7.67 4.57
N ARG A 222 8.01 -7.82 5.88
CA ARG A 222 6.78 -8.43 6.39
C ARG A 222 5.55 -7.58 6.08
N ALA A 223 5.62 -6.27 6.37
CA ALA A 223 4.51 -5.36 6.11
C ALA A 223 4.13 -5.36 4.63
N GLU A 224 5.12 -5.28 3.74
CA GLU A 224 4.90 -5.25 2.30
C GLU A 224 4.58 -6.63 1.71
N ALA A 225 5.06 -7.73 2.30
CA ALA A 225 4.64 -9.08 1.89
C ALA A 225 3.15 -9.32 2.18
N VAL A 226 2.67 -8.88 3.35
CA VAL A 226 1.24 -8.95 3.71
C VAL A 226 0.42 -8.08 2.76
N ARG A 227 0.85 -6.84 2.50
CA ARG A 227 0.16 -5.97 1.51
C ARG A 227 0.14 -6.58 0.11
N GLY A 228 1.28 -7.09 -0.34
CA GLY A 228 1.41 -7.75 -1.64
C GLY A 228 0.50 -8.97 -1.75
N TYR A 229 0.38 -9.76 -0.68
CA TYR A 229 -0.52 -10.91 -0.64
C TYR A 229 -1.98 -10.48 -0.78
N TYR A 230 -2.43 -9.52 0.04
CA TYR A 230 -3.82 -9.05 -0.01
C TYR A 230 -4.13 -8.14 -1.21
N THR A 231 -3.13 -7.83 -2.04
CA THR A 231 -3.30 -7.19 -3.35
C THR A 231 -3.25 -8.23 -4.49
N SER A 232 -2.81 -9.45 -4.21
CA SER A 232 -2.75 -10.56 -5.17
C SER A 232 -4.14 -11.09 -5.51
N ALA A 233 -4.27 -11.76 -6.65
CA ALA A 233 -5.53 -12.38 -7.06
C ALA A 233 -6.07 -13.38 -6.01
N GLU A 234 -5.19 -14.07 -5.30
CA GLU A 234 -5.59 -15.03 -4.27
C GLU A 234 -5.99 -14.34 -2.97
N GLY A 235 -5.19 -13.37 -2.50
CA GLY A 235 -5.54 -12.61 -1.29
C GLY A 235 -6.83 -11.80 -1.44
N LEU A 236 -7.14 -11.32 -2.66
CA LEU A 236 -8.43 -10.69 -2.93
C LEU A 236 -9.60 -11.69 -2.86
N LYS A 237 -9.41 -12.95 -3.25
CA LYS A 237 -10.43 -14.00 -3.05
C LYS A 237 -10.60 -14.31 -1.57
N ASP A 238 -9.50 -14.40 -0.81
CA ASP A 238 -9.53 -14.67 0.63
C ASP A 238 -10.29 -13.59 1.41
N LEU A 239 -10.14 -12.33 1.02
CA LEU A 239 -10.88 -11.19 1.57
C LEU A 239 -12.34 -11.11 1.11
N ASP A 240 -12.78 -12.04 0.25
CA ASP A 240 -14.03 -11.96 -0.49
C ASP A 240 -14.22 -10.58 -1.16
N TYR A 241 -13.12 -9.98 -1.65
CA TYR A 241 -13.09 -8.60 -2.09
C TYR A 241 -14.00 -8.39 -3.31
N LYS A 242 -15.02 -7.55 -3.14
CA LYS A 242 -16.02 -7.21 -4.16
C LYS A 242 -15.72 -5.94 -4.96
N GLY A 243 -14.51 -5.40 -4.88
CA GLY A 243 -14.16 -4.23 -5.70
C GLY A 243 -14.29 -4.55 -7.20
N ASN A 244 -14.47 -3.49 -8.01
CA ASN A 244 -14.62 -3.55 -9.48
C ASN A 244 -16.00 -4.01 -9.98
N TRP A 245 -16.99 -4.02 -9.10
CA TRP A 245 -18.39 -4.14 -9.51
C TRP A 245 -18.99 -2.74 -9.61
N TYR A 246 -19.59 -2.44 -10.77
CA TYR A 246 -20.36 -1.21 -10.91
C TYR A 246 -21.79 -1.45 -10.44
N TYR A 247 -22.27 -0.57 -9.57
CA TYR A 247 -23.66 -0.54 -9.15
C TYR A 247 -24.45 0.37 -10.09
N ALA A 248 -25.50 -0.17 -10.71
CA ALA A 248 -26.39 0.61 -11.59
C ALA A 248 -27.17 1.72 -10.83
N ALA A 249 -27.26 1.62 -9.51
CA ALA A 249 -27.84 2.63 -8.62
C ALA A 249 -26.98 2.74 -7.35
N SER A 250 -26.88 3.94 -6.76
CA SER A 250 -26.14 4.14 -5.50
C SER A 250 -26.72 3.23 -4.42
N PRO A 251 -25.94 2.27 -3.89
CA PRO A 251 -26.41 1.38 -2.83
C PRO A 251 -26.75 2.21 -1.58
N GLY A 252 -27.87 1.94 -0.91
CA GLY A 252 -28.31 2.68 0.29
C GLY A 252 -29.06 4.00 0.05
N CYS A 253 -29.20 4.45 -1.20
CA CYS A 253 -30.07 5.60 -1.54
C CYS A 253 -31.44 5.10 -1.98
N GLU A 254 -32.33 4.81 -1.03
CA GLU A 254 -33.75 4.67 -1.38
C GLU A 254 -34.27 6.01 -1.91
N ARG A 255 -34.77 6.03 -3.15
CA ARG A 255 -35.57 7.15 -3.66
C ARG A 255 -36.82 7.22 -2.80
N LYS A 256 -36.85 8.15 -1.86
CA LYS A 256 -38.11 8.66 -1.32
C LYS A 256 -38.85 9.44 -2.40
#